data_AF-A0AAD3CKU4-F1
#
_entry.id   AF-A0AAD3CKU4-F1
#
_cell.length_a   1.000
_cell.length_b   1.000
_cell.length_c   1.000
_cell.angle_alpha   90.00
_cell.angle_beta   90.00
_cell.angle_gamma   90.00
#
_symmetry.space_group_name_H-M   'P 1'
#
loop_
_entity.id
_entity.type
_entity.pdbx_description
1 polymer ?
#
loop_
_entity_poly.entity_id
_entity_poly.type
_entity_poly.pdbx_seq_one_letter_code
_entity_poly.pdbx_strand_id
1 'polypeptide(L)'
;MNITTLQSKLDFIKELYSNDEWTDRECREDILAALEECHTNIVHAFGKSLCRLLDGEHKPSIEAVEKVVEKFPSALSYEDEYGCIPIAHISNCEQNYDAIGFEYIPTLAKEGVKHNVGGEHGRGGVLSACWNGRNTLQNICTFSENDIASLCVLKELRKMGLLVKSDIQEYGLLSDQIVYLSGPIKERFEYLTDWDPDVLLNIDAFKINKFDGDCGDLEPLLRAGFKHFPNIGGILFLRDSRGNTVLDLAFALDLKFARNGADGFQDIFYILHEILGPSSDYPILHHVCTNAPEHVHKFATKFWWAYHLKDHNNRTLHQAVLAAGPHVMNANSLLFASLTDDQLLTRDPLTTLYPFAAMAVGEHAKLGDIFDRLRRQPSVLERD
;
A
#
# COMPACT_ATOMS: atom_id res chain seq x y z
N MET A 1 -34.80 28.23 10.46
CA MET A 1 -35.87 27.40 11.05
C MET A 1 -35.19 26.27 11.83
N ASN A 2 -35.49 26.06 13.10
CA ASN A 2 -34.84 25.02 13.91
C ASN A 2 -35.39 23.63 13.53
N ILE A 3 -34.55 22.59 13.51
CA ILE A 3 -34.89 21.18 13.19
C ILE A 3 -36.09 20.71 14.01
N THR A 4 -36.15 21.08 15.30
CA THR A 4 -37.27 20.72 16.19
C THR A 4 -38.61 21.25 15.66
N THR A 5 -38.64 22.47 15.12
CA THR A 5 -39.85 23.07 14.54
C THR A 5 -40.32 22.34 13.29
N LEU A 6 -39.37 21.78 12.53
CA LEU A 6 -39.65 21.05 11.29
C LEU A 6 -40.23 19.67 11.62
N GLN A 7 -39.63 18.96 12.58
CA GLN A 7 -40.13 17.67 13.05
C GLN A 7 -41.53 17.80 13.64
N SER A 8 -41.77 18.78 14.53
CA SER A 8 -43.09 18.98 15.12
C SER A 8 -44.16 19.32 14.08
N LYS A 9 -43.81 20.00 12.99
CA LYS A 9 -44.74 20.22 11.86
C LYS A 9 -45.04 18.92 11.12
N LEU A 10 -44.03 18.08 10.88
CA LEU A 10 -44.18 16.78 10.25
C LEU A 10 -45.03 15.83 11.10
N ASP A 11 -44.80 15.80 12.42
CA ASP A 11 -45.54 14.99 13.38
C ASP A 11 -46.99 15.45 13.50
N PHE A 12 -47.23 16.76 13.57
CA PHE A 12 -48.58 17.33 13.55
C PHE A 12 -49.36 16.94 12.29
N ILE A 13 -48.68 16.94 11.13
CA ILE A 13 -49.34 16.57 9.89
C ILE A 13 -49.64 15.06 9.86
N LYS A 14 -48.75 14.21 10.38
CA LYS A 14 -49.03 12.77 10.54
C LYS A 14 -50.19 12.50 11.52
N GLU A 15 -50.28 13.29 12.59
CA GLU A 15 -51.37 13.22 13.57
C GLU A 15 -52.72 13.59 12.94
N LEU A 16 -52.77 14.70 12.19
CA LEU A 16 -53.95 15.09 11.41
C LEU A 16 -54.40 13.97 10.46
N TYR A 17 -53.45 13.18 9.96
CA TYR A 17 -53.67 12.09 9.02
C TYR A 17 -54.15 10.79 9.66
N SER A 18 -53.93 10.62 10.96
CA SER A 18 -54.32 9.44 11.72
C SER A 18 -55.76 9.53 12.23
N ASN A 19 -56.39 10.70 12.10
CA ASN A 19 -57.81 10.89 12.39
C ASN A 19 -58.65 10.50 11.16
N ASP A 20 -59.61 9.57 11.35
CA ASP A 20 -60.55 9.08 10.34
C ASP A 20 -61.55 10.14 9.81
N GLU A 21 -61.40 11.41 10.20
CA GLU A 21 -62.34 12.49 9.84
C GLU A 21 -62.19 12.97 8.38
N TRP A 22 -61.13 12.58 7.67
CA TRP A 22 -60.94 12.89 6.25
C TRP A 22 -61.74 11.92 5.37
N THR A 23 -62.98 12.30 5.07
CA THR A 23 -63.89 11.49 4.23
C THR A 23 -63.58 11.54 2.73
N ASP A 24 -62.82 12.54 2.27
CA ASP A 24 -62.42 12.67 0.87
C ASP A 24 -61.06 12.00 0.62
N ARG A 25 -61.09 10.91 -0.14
CA ARG A 25 -59.92 10.13 -0.52
C ARG A 25 -58.96 10.91 -1.43
N GLU A 26 -59.47 11.76 -2.32
CA GLU A 26 -58.64 12.50 -3.29
C GLU A 26 -57.83 13.59 -2.58
N CYS A 27 -58.50 14.39 -1.74
CA CYS A 27 -57.84 15.39 -0.89
C CYS A 27 -56.79 14.76 0.05
N ARG A 28 -57.09 13.56 0.56
CA ARG A 28 -56.15 12.76 1.34
C ARG A 28 -54.90 12.46 0.49
N GLU A 29 -55.05 11.80 -0.65
CA GLU A 29 -53.94 11.44 -1.55
C GLU A 29 -53.07 12.66 -1.95
N ASP A 30 -53.68 13.81 -2.26
CA ASP A 30 -52.96 15.06 -2.58
C ASP A 30 -52.08 15.58 -1.43
N ILE A 31 -52.58 15.53 -0.19
CA ILE A 31 -51.81 15.98 0.99
C ILE A 31 -50.63 15.04 1.24
N LEU A 32 -50.78 13.72 1.06
CA LEU A 32 -49.64 12.79 1.16
C LEU A 32 -48.59 13.10 0.12
N ALA A 33 -48.99 13.31 -1.14
CA ALA A 33 -48.06 13.66 -2.21
C ALA A 33 -47.27 14.94 -1.87
N ALA A 34 -47.95 15.98 -1.38
CA ALA A 34 -47.30 17.22 -0.95
C ALA A 34 -46.32 17.03 0.24
N LEU A 35 -46.66 16.13 1.18
CA LEU A 35 -45.78 15.81 2.31
C LEU A 35 -44.56 15.01 1.89
N GLU A 36 -44.74 14.04 1.02
CA GLU A 36 -43.66 13.24 0.44
C GLU A 36 -42.71 14.13 -0.37
N GLU A 37 -43.24 15.09 -1.15
CA GLU A 37 -42.46 16.09 -1.84
C GLU A 37 -41.68 16.97 -0.87
N CYS A 38 -42.33 17.47 0.20
CA CYS A 38 -41.67 18.29 1.22
C CYS A 38 -40.54 17.50 1.91
N HIS A 39 -40.82 16.27 2.34
CA HIS A 39 -39.82 15.39 2.95
C HIS A 39 -38.64 15.15 2.00
N THR A 40 -38.91 14.84 0.74
CA THR A 40 -37.88 14.65 -0.30
C THR A 40 -37.02 15.90 -0.47
N ASN A 41 -37.63 17.08 -0.54
CA ASN A 41 -36.92 18.35 -0.65
C ASN A 41 -36.05 18.65 0.59
N ILE A 42 -36.52 18.30 1.79
CA ILE A 42 -35.76 18.45 3.03
C ILE A 42 -34.56 17.49 3.06
N VAL A 43 -34.78 16.22 2.74
CA VAL A 43 -33.72 15.20 2.65
C VAL A 43 -32.67 15.62 1.63
N HIS A 44 -33.10 16.10 0.47
CA HIS A 44 -32.24 16.62 -0.59
C HIS A 44 -31.41 17.82 -0.13
N ALA A 45 -32.04 18.78 0.55
CA ALA A 45 -31.36 19.95 1.09
C ALA A 45 -30.31 19.57 2.17
N PHE A 46 -30.63 18.62 3.05
CA PHE A 46 -29.68 18.12 4.05
C PHE A 46 -28.57 17.30 3.43
N GLY A 47 -28.86 16.39 2.49
CA GLY A 47 -27.85 15.63 1.77
C GLY A 47 -26.87 16.54 1.06
N LYS A 48 -27.38 17.54 0.34
CA LYS A 48 -26.56 18.59 -0.30
C LYS A 48 -25.73 19.38 0.70
N SER A 49 -26.27 19.68 1.88
CA SER A 49 -25.51 20.34 2.95
C SER A 49 -24.42 19.44 3.54
N LEU A 50 -24.65 18.13 3.63
CA LEU A 50 -23.66 17.15 4.09
C LEU A 50 -22.52 17.00 3.09
N CYS A 51 -22.79 17.03 1.78
CA CYS A 51 -21.72 17.09 0.77
C CYS A 51 -20.87 18.36 0.92
N ARG A 52 -21.50 19.48 1.31
CA ARG A 52 -20.87 20.79 1.47
C ARG A 52 -20.30 21.06 2.86
N LEU A 53 -20.07 20.04 3.68
CA LEU A 53 -19.44 20.21 5.00
C LEU A 53 -18.06 20.89 4.91
N LEU A 54 -17.45 20.90 3.72
CA LEU A 54 -16.17 21.51 3.41
C LEU A 54 -16.26 22.98 2.95
N ASP A 55 -17.41 23.45 2.46
CA ASP A 55 -17.52 24.69 1.67
C ASP A 55 -17.72 25.97 2.51
N GLY A 56 -17.75 25.86 3.85
CA GLY A 56 -18.17 26.95 4.74
C GLY A 56 -17.09 27.47 5.68
N GLU A 57 -17.09 28.79 5.92
CA GLU A 57 -16.34 29.41 7.03
C GLU A 57 -16.76 28.87 8.41
N HIS A 58 -17.99 28.38 8.52
CA HIS A 58 -18.58 27.89 9.77
C HIS A 58 -18.92 26.41 9.65
N LYS A 59 -18.03 25.56 10.15
CA LYS A 59 -18.21 24.12 10.18
C LYS A 59 -19.20 23.74 11.28
N PRO A 60 -20.20 22.89 11.01
CA PRO A 60 -21.08 22.40 12.06
C PRO A 60 -20.29 21.48 13.00
N SER A 61 -20.64 21.46 14.28
CA SER A 61 -20.04 20.49 15.20
C SER A 61 -20.44 19.06 14.79
N ILE A 62 -19.63 18.07 15.17
CA ILE A 62 -19.94 16.66 14.94
C ILE A 62 -21.30 16.30 15.56
N GLU A 63 -21.64 16.82 16.74
CA GLU A 63 -22.94 16.55 17.37
C GLU A 63 -24.12 17.16 16.59
N ALA A 64 -23.90 18.28 15.90
CA ALA A 64 -24.92 18.88 15.04
C ALA A 64 -25.17 18.00 13.80
N VAL A 65 -24.11 17.46 13.21
CA VAL A 65 -24.20 16.51 12.08
C VAL A 65 -24.91 15.23 12.52
N GLU A 66 -24.53 14.64 13.67
CA GLU A 66 -25.20 13.47 14.24
C GLU A 66 -26.71 13.69 14.41
N LYS A 67 -27.11 14.83 14.98
CA LYS A 67 -28.53 15.18 15.16
C LYS A 67 -29.29 15.32 13.85
N VAL A 68 -28.67 15.89 12.81
CA VAL A 68 -29.29 16.01 11.49
C VAL A 68 -29.50 14.61 10.89
N VAL A 69 -28.47 13.78 10.93
CA VAL A 69 -28.49 12.42 10.38
C VAL A 69 -29.50 11.52 11.12
N GLU A 70 -29.57 11.63 12.45
CA GLU A 70 -30.56 10.91 13.26
C GLU A 70 -32.00 11.24 12.83
N LYS A 71 -32.27 12.49 12.42
CA LYS A 71 -33.60 12.94 12.00
C LYS A 71 -33.89 12.68 10.53
N PHE A 72 -32.88 12.73 9.67
CA PHE A 72 -33.00 12.57 8.22
C PHE A 72 -31.97 11.57 7.69
N PRO A 73 -32.06 10.29 8.06
CA PRO A 73 -31.04 9.30 7.72
C PRO A 73 -30.88 9.05 6.22
N SER A 74 -31.96 9.21 5.44
CA SER A 74 -31.92 9.12 3.98
C SER A 74 -31.03 10.18 3.34
N ALA A 75 -30.71 11.27 4.04
CA ALA A 75 -29.76 12.29 3.55
C ALA A 75 -28.33 11.73 3.39
N LEU A 76 -27.98 10.65 4.10
CA LEU A 76 -26.70 9.95 3.91
C LEU A 76 -26.60 9.19 2.58
N SER A 77 -27.73 8.89 1.94
CA SER A 77 -27.80 8.22 0.64
C SER A 77 -28.11 9.21 -0.49
N TYR A 78 -28.12 10.51 -0.20
CA TYR A 78 -28.27 11.54 -1.22
C TYR A 78 -27.07 11.50 -2.16
N GLU A 79 -27.33 11.28 -3.44
CA GLU A 79 -26.32 11.39 -4.49
C GLU A 79 -26.32 12.81 -5.05
N ASP A 80 -25.14 13.42 -5.09
CA ASP A 80 -24.98 14.72 -5.76
C ASP A 80 -25.01 14.60 -7.29
N GLU A 81 -24.74 15.71 -7.98
CA GLU A 81 -24.67 15.78 -9.44
C GLU A 81 -23.59 14.88 -10.07
N TYR A 82 -22.68 14.34 -9.26
CA TYR A 82 -21.64 13.39 -9.65
C TYR A 82 -21.95 11.95 -9.21
N GLY A 83 -23.11 11.69 -8.61
CA GLY A 83 -23.43 10.37 -8.06
C GLY A 83 -22.71 10.05 -6.75
N CYS A 84 -22.12 11.04 -6.07
CA CYS A 84 -21.43 10.83 -4.81
C CYS A 84 -22.38 11.00 -3.64
N ILE A 85 -22.39 10.01 -2.73
CA ILE A 85 -22.98 10.18 -1.41
C ILE A 85 -22.10 11.06 -0.51
N PRO A 86 -22.61 11.65 0.59
CA PRO A 86 -21.86 12.65 1.35
C PRO A 86 -20.50 12.18 1.87
N ILE A 87 -20.39 10.95 2.38
CA ILE A 87 -19.11 10.39 2.86
C ILE A 87 -18.09 10.24 1.71
N ALA A 88 -18.54 9.84 0.52
CA ALA A 88 -17.71 9.72 -0.67
C ALA A 88 -17.28 11.10 -1.18
N HIS A 89 -18.21 12.07 -1.21
CA HIS A 89 -17.95 13.45 -1.59
C HIS A 89 -16.86 14.08 -0.70
N ILE A 90 -17.00 13.96 0.63
CA ILE A 90 -16.03 14.50 1.60
C ILE A 90 -14.64 13.91 1.39
N SER A 91 -14.56 12.60 1.12
CA SER A 91 -13.29 11.91 0.91
C SER A 91 -12.60 12.30 -0.42
N ASN A 92 -13.36 12.71 -1.42
CA ASN A 92 -12.90 12.94 -2.79
C ASN A 92 -12.76 14.41 -3.17
N CYS A 93 -13.18 15.34 -2.32
CA CYS A 93 -13.15 16.75 -2.67
C CYS A 93 -11.71 17.21 -2.85
N GLU A 94 -11.33 17.58 -4.08
CA GLU A 94 -10.01 18.12 -4.41
C GLU A 94 -9.69 19.36 -3.56
N GLN A 95 -10.70 20.08 -3.07
CA GLN A 95 -10.52 21.23 -2.18
C GLN A 95 -10.24 20.84 -0.72
N ASN A 96 -10.21 19.55 -0.40
CA ASN A 96 -9.95 19.02 0.94
C ASN A 96 -8.46 18.85 1.24
N TYR A 97 -7.62 19.73 0.68
CA TYR A 97 -6.16 19.76 0.94
C TYR A 97 -5.86 19.81 2.45
N ASP A 98 -6.66 20.57 3.21
CA ASP A 98 -6.48 20.69 4.66
C ASP A 98 -7.07 19.52 5.48
N ALA A 99 -7.60 18.47 4.83
CA ALA A 99 -8.30 17.34 5.45
C ALA A 99 -9.41 17.72 6.45
N ILE A 100 -9.99 18.90 6.23
CA ILE A 100 -10.99 19.54 7.07
C ILE A 100 -12.23 18.65 7.28
N GLY A 101 -12.61 17.86 6.27
CA GLY A 101 -13.80 17.03 6.37
C GLY A 101 -13.57 15.65 6.98
N PHE A 102 -12.31 15.25 7.19
CA PHE A 102 -11.99 13.87 7.52
C PHE A 102 -12.50 13.49 8.93
N GLU A 103 -12.64 14.47 9.82
CA GLU A 103 -13.23 14.27 11.15
C GLU A 103 -14.70 13.82 11.11
N TYR A 104 -15.45 14.13 10.03
CA TYR A 104 -16.84 13.69 9.89
C TYR A 104 -16.96 12.26 9.36
N ILE A 105 -15.93 11.72 8.68
CA ILE A 105 -16.02 10.41 8.01
C ILE A 105 -16.37 9.29 9.00
N PRO A 106 -15.69 9.12 10.17
CA PRO A 106 -16.06 8.06 11.11
C PRO A 106 -17.50 8.18 11.62
N THR A 107 -17.97 9.40 11.87
CA THR A 107 -19.34 9.66 12.33
C THR A 107 -20.37 9.33 11.25
N LEU A 108 -20.17 9.80 10.02
CA LEU A 108 -21.07 9.51 8.90
C LEU A 108 -21.11 8.02 8.57
N ALA A 109 -19.97 7.33 8.63
CA ALA A 109 -19.90 5.88 8.43
C ALA A 109 -20.68 5.13 9.53
N LYS A 110 -20.46 5.50 10.80
CA LYS A 110 -21.15 4.91 11.95
C LYS A 110 -22.66 5.08 11.87
N GLU A 111 -23.14 6.28 11.55
CA GLU A 111 -24.58 6.50 11.38
C GLU A 111 -25.10 5.80 10.11
N GLY A 112 -24.32 5.79 9.03
CA GLY A 112 -24.67 5.08 7.80
C GLY A 112 -24.88 3.58 8.01
N VAL A 113 -24.10 2.95 8.89
CA VAL A 113 -24.29 1.52 9.25
C VAL A 113 -25.67 1.29 9.88
N LYS A 114 -26.13 2.18 10.76
CA LYS A 114 -27.46 2.06 11.40
C LYS A 114 -28.60 2.13 10.39
N HIS A 115 -28.37 2.83 9.28
CA HIS A 115 -29.37 3.11 8.26
C HIS A 115 -29.14 2.34 6.94
N ASN A 116 -28.25 1.33 6.95
CA ASN A 116 -27.94 0.49 5.80
C ASN A 116 -27.48 1.27 4.55
N VAL A 117 -26.75 2.36 4.74
CA VAL A 117 -26.23 3.19 3.65
C VAL A 117 -25.16 2.41 2.89
N GLY A 118 -25.29 2.36 1.56
CA GLY A 118 -24.44 1.58 0.66
C GLY A 118 -24.88 0.12 0.47
N GLY A 119 -26.02 -0.30 1.01
CA GLY A 119 -26.58 -1.64 0.84
C GLY A 119 -26.12 -2.67 1.88
N GLU A 120 -26.44 -3.96 1.66
CA GLU A 120 -26.26 -5.08 2.60
C GLU A 120 -24.80 -5.30 3.05
N HIS A 121 -23.84 -4.72 2.32
CA HIS A 121 -22.42 -4.70 2.65
C HIS A 121 -21.82 -3.29 2.66
N GLY A 122 -22.68 -2.27 2.61
CA GLY A 122 -22.32 -0.88 2.37
C GLY A 122 -21.45 -0.24 3.42
N ARG A 123 -21.29 -0.87 4.59
CA ARG A 123 -20.43 -0.42 5.70
C ARG A 123 -20.57 1.08 5.99
N GLY A 124 -21.80 1.60 5.89
CA GLY A 124 -22.12 3.01 6.08
C GLY A 124 -21.69 3.92 4.94
N GLY A 125 -21.64 3.42 3.71
CA GLY A 125 -21.20 4.13 2.52
C GLY A 125 -19.69 4.17 2.31
N VAL A 126 -18.89 3.54 3.18
CA VAL A 126 -17.42 3.54 3.10
C VAL A 126 -16.89 2.87 1.83
N LEU A 127 -17.66 1.93 1.27
CA LEU A 127 -17.33 1.27 0.00
C LEU A 127 -18.06 1.87 -1.21
N SER A 128 -18.90 2.89 -1.02
CA SER A 128 -19.61 3.50 -2.13
C SER A 128 -18.62 4.18 -3.06
N ALA A 129 -18.68 3.84 -4.34
CA ALA A 129 -17.87 4.49 -5.35
C ALA A 129 -18.29 5.95 -5.53
N CYS A 130 -17.34 6.83 -5.81
CA CYS A 130 -17.60 8.17 -6.33
C CYS A 130 -17.47 8.19 -7.86
N TRP A 131 -17.62 9.36 -8.46
CA TRP A 131 -17.59 9.54 -9.92
C TRP A 131 -16.29 9.08 -10.60
N ASN A 132 -15.17 9.02 -9.87
CA ASN A 132 -13.90 8.55 -10.41
C ASN A 132 -13.73 7.01 -10.31
N GLY A 133 -14.77 6.30 -9.82
CA GLY A 133 -14.78 4.86 -9.64
C GLY A 133 -14.09 4.36 -8.36
N ARG A 134 -13.48 5.25 -7.56
CA ARG A 134 -12.87 4.91 -6.26
C ARG A 134 -13.88 5.01 -5.14
N ASN A 135 -13.72 4.18 -4.12
CA ASN A 135 -14.50 4.29 -2.89
C ASN A 135 -13.85 5.24 -1.87
N THR A 136 -14.57 5.51 -0.78
CA THR A 136 -14.09 6.37 0.32
C THR A 136 -12.75 5.90 0.90
N LEU A 137 -12.51 4.59 1.06
CA LEU A 137 -11.23 4.09 1.59
C LEU A 137 -10.06 4.41 0.65
N GLN A 138 -10.24 4.19 -0.65
CA GLN A 138 -9.23 4.53 -1.65
C GLN A 138 -8.96 6.04 -1.68
N ASN A 139 -10.00 6.87 -1.58
CA ASN A 139 -9.85 8.33 -1.56
C ASN A 139 -9.09 8.82 -0.31
N ILE A 140 -9.42 8.30 0.88
CA ILE A 140 -8.69 8.60 2.13
C ILE A 140 -7.21 8.24 2.00
N CYS A 141 -6.89 7.12 1.33
CA CYS A 141 -5.51 6.68 1.14
C CYS A 141 -4.76 7.50 0.08
N THR A 142 -5.45 8.07 -0.91
CA THR A 142 -4.80 8.65 -2.10
C THR A 142 -4.68 10.17 -2.08
N PHE A 143 -5.72 10.90 -1.68
CA PHE A 143 -5.84 12.33 -1.99
C PHE A 143 -5.59 13.26 -0.82
N SER A 144 -5.21 12.74 0.35
CA SER A 144 -5.05 13.57 1.53
C SER A 144 -3.59 13.98 1.75
N GLU A 145 -3.33 15.29 1.67
CA GLU A 145 -2.07 15.92 2.08
C GLU A 145 -1.86 15.90 3.60
N ASN A 146 -2.89 15.58 4.39
CA ASN A 146 -2.76 15.45 5.84
C ASN A 146 -2.66 13.98 6.23
N ASP A 147 -1.44 13.48 6.34
CA ASP A 147 -1.20 12.07 6.69
C ASP A 147 -1.90 11.65 7.98
N ILE A 148 -1.73 12.49 8.99
CA ILE A 148 -2.18 12.23 10.36
C ILE A 148 -3.70 12.14 10.43
N ALA A 149 -4.42 13.09 9.81
CA ALA A 149 -5.89 13.10 9.83
C ALA A 149 -6.47 11.82 9.19
N SER A 150 -5.96 11.46 8.03
CA SER A 150 -6.37 10.25 7.31
C SER A 150 -5.98 8.97 8.05
N LEU A 151 -4.80 8.91 8.66
CA LEU A 151 -4.42 7.80 9.53
C LEU A 151 -5.38 7.65 10.72
N CYS A 152 -5.78 8.75 11.34
CA CYS A 152 -6.78 8.75 12.42
C CYS A 152 -8.12 8.19 11.93
N VAL A 153 -8.59 8.59 10.74
CA VAL A 153 -9.81 8.04 10.13
C VAL A 153 -9.67 6.53 9.89
N LEU A 154 -8.59 6.06 9.27
CA LEU A 154 -8.36 4.63 9.02
C LEU A 154 -8.35 3.82 10.33
N LYS A 155 -7.73 4.34 11.39
CA LYS A 155 -7.70 3.71 12.72
C LYS A 155 -9.10 3.61 13.34
N GLU A 156 -9.89 4.68 13.28
CA GLU A 156 -11.27 4.65 13.80
C GLU A 156 -12.17 3.75 12.97
N LEU A 157 -12.08 3.77 11.63
CA LEU A 157 -12.83 2.85 10.76
C LEU A 157 -12.48 1.38 11.04
N ARG A 158 -11.20 1.06 11.30
CA ARG A 158 -10.77 -0.28 11.73
C ARG A 158 -11.39 -0.66 13.07
N LYS A 159 -11.33 0.24 14.06
CA LYS A 159 -11.88 0.01 15.40
C LYS A 159 -13.38 -0.24 15.37
N MET A 160 -14.10 0.39 14.43
CA MET A 160 -15.52 0.17 14.19
C MET A 160 -15.82 -1.10 13.35
N GLY A 161 -14.81 -1.80 12.84
CA GLY A 161 -14.97 -2.96 11.97
C GLY A 161 -15.42 -2.62 10.54
N LEU A 162 -15.28 -1.36 10.12
CA LEU A 162 -15.66 -0.88 8.78
C LEU A 162 -14.51 -0.93 7.78
N LEU A 163 -13.28 -0.92 8.28
CA LEU A 163 -12.08 -1.27 7.53
C LEU A 163 -11.59 -2.63 8.04
N VAL A 164 -11.49 -3.61 7.14
CA VAL A 164 -10.99 -4.96 7.43
C VAL A 164 -9.73 -5.24 6.63
N LYS A 165 -8.96 -6.25 7.06
CA LYS A 165 -7.68 -6.58 6.44
C LYS A 165 -7.80 -6.86 4.94
N SER A 166 -8.84 -7.58 4.51
CA SER A 166 -9.05 -7.93 3.09
C SER A 166 -9.24 -6.72 2.18
N ASP A 167 -9.74 -5.60 2.70
CA ASP A 167 -9.93 -4.37 1.91
C ASP A 167 -8.63 -3.81 1.36
N ILE A 168 -7.52 -3.99 2.10
CA ILE A 168 -6.20 -3.49 1.73
C ILE A 168 -5.80 -4.05 0.36
N GLN A 169 -6.02 -5.35 0.17
CA GLN A 169 -5.73 -6.04 -1.09
C GLN A 169 -6.85 -5.85 -2.11
N GLU A 170 -8.11 -6.06 -1.72
CA GLU A 170 -9.27 -6.02 -2.62
C GLU A 170 -9.40 -4.66 -3.34
N TYR A 171 -9.19 -3.57 -2.62
CA TYR A 171 -9.29 -2.22 -3.17
C TYR A 171 -7.93 -1.58 -3.45
N GLY A 172 -6.83 -2.33 -3.31
CA GLY A 172 -5.48 -1.86 -3.63
C GLY A 172 -5.06 -0.61 -2.85
N LEU A 173 -5.43 -0.49 -1.57
CA LEU A 173 -5.27 0.74 -0.77
C LEU A 173 -3.82 1.23 -0.68
N LEU A 174 -2.85 0.30 -0.74
CA LEU A 174 -1.43 0.63 -0.79
C LEU A 174 -0.92 0.87 -2.20
N SER A 175 -1.47 0.17 -3.19
CA SER A 175 -1.06 0.34 -4.58
C SER A 175 -1.35 1.74 -5.11
N ASP A 176 -2.43 2.36 -4.64
CA ASP A 176 -2.79 3.72 -5.03
C ASP A 176 -1.92 4.77 -4.31
N GLN A 177 -1.45 4.48 -3.10
CA GLN A 177 -0.49 5.31 -2.36
C GLN A 177 0.89 5.33 -3.02
N ILE A 178 1.33 4.20 -3.56
CA ILE A 178 2.66 4.06 -4.16
C ILE A 178 2.92 5.09 -5.27
N VAL A 179 1.87 5.47 -6.01
CA VAL A 179 1.97 6.48 -7.08
C VAL A 179 2.29 7.89 -6.54
N TYR A 180 2.02 8.16 -5.25
CA TYR A 180 2.12 9.47 -4.61
C TYR A 180 3.08 9.48 -3.40
N LEU A 181 4.05 8.55 -3.34
CA LEU A 181 4.99 8.41 -2.21
C LEU A 181 5.91 9.61 -1.97
N SER A 182 5.99 10.56 -2.90
CA SER A 182 6.66 11.86 -2.72
C SER A 182 5.98 12.78 -1.71
N GLY A 183 4.77 12.42 -1.24
CA GLY A 183 3.96 13.23 -0.33
C GLY A 183 3.98 12.79 1.14
N PRO A 184 3.22 13.50 1.99
CA PRO A 184 2.99 13.19 3.40
C PRO A 184 2.06 11.98 3.54
N ILE A 185 2.53 10.79 3.11
CA ILE A 185 1.73 9.55 3.15
C ILE A 185 2.43 8.42 3.91
N LYS A 186 3.56 8.72 4.56
CA LYS A 186 4.47 7.75 5.17
C LYS A 186 3.81 7.00 6.32
N GLU A 187 3.13 7.68 7.24
CA GLU A 187 2.51 7.10 8.42
C GLU A 187 1.31 6.22 8.06
N ARG A 188 0.52 6.58 7.03
CA ARG A 188 -0.56 5.71 6.51
C ARG A 188 -0.02 4.50 5.80
N PHE A 189 1.00 4.69 4.97
CA PHE A 189 1.67 3.61 4.26
C PHE A 189 2.25 2.59 5.25
N GLU A 190 2.99 3.06 6.26
CA GLU A 190 3.54 2.22 7.34
C GLU A 190 2.43 1.50 8.11
N TYR A 191 1.34 2.19 8.44
CA TYR A 191 0.21 1.59 9.16
C TYR A 191 -0.46 0.44 8.39
N LEU A 192 -0.70 0.61 7.09
CA LEU A 192 -1.33 -0.43 6.28
C LEU A 192 -0.37 -1.58 5.97
N THR A 193 0.92 -1.30 5.73
CA THR A 193 1.93 -2.35 5.51
C THR A 193 2.19 -3.17 6.77
N ASP A 194 2.18 -2.55 7.95
CA ASP A 194 2.25 -3.27 9.23
C ASP A 194 1.02 -4.15 9.47
N TRP A 195 -0.14 -3.77 8.95
CA TRP A 195 -1.36 -4.53 9.12
C TRP A 195 -1.46 -5.70 8.13
N ASP A 196 -1.12 -5.47 6.86
CA ASP A 196 -1.06 -6.53 5.87
C ASP A 196 0.20 -6.44 5.01
N PRO A 197 1.33 -7.02 5.45
CA PRO A 197 2.58 -6.90 4.69
C PRO A 197 2.53 -7.66 3.36
N ASP A 198 1.72 -8.71 3.24
CA ASP A 198 1.68 -9.56 2.04
C ASP A 198 1.26 -8.80 0.77
N VAL A 199 0.56 -7.66 0.94
CA VAL A 199 0.25 -6.76 -0.17
C VAL A 199 1.51 -6.22 -0.85
N LEU A 200 2.64 -6.09 -0.15
CA LEU A 200 3.91 -5.61 -0.71
C LEU A 200 4.46 -6.60 -1.75
N LEU A 201 4.20 -7.89 -1.56
CA LEU A 201 4.62 -8.94 -2.50
C LEU A 201 3.78 -8.95 -3.78
N ASN A 202 2.59 -8.33 -3.73
CA ASN A 202 1.64 -8.27 -4.82
C ASN A 202 1.58 -6.88 -5.47
N ILE A 203 2.49 -5.97 -5.11
CA ILE A 203 2.57 -4.67 -5.78
C ILE A 203 2.93 -4.93 -7.23
N ASP A 204 2.02 -4.54 -8.12
CA ASP A 204 2.31 -4.51 -9.53
C ASP A 204 3.42 -3.48 -9.79
N ALA A 205 4.63 -3.95 -10.08
CA ALA A 205 5.77 -3.10 -10.38
C ALA A 205 5.55 -2.24 -11.65
N PHE A 206 4.49 -2.46 -12.44
CA PHE A 206 4.03 -1.47 -13.44
C PHE A 206 3.49 -0.18 -12.84
N LYS A 207 2.92 -0.22 -11.63
CA LYS A 207 2.59 1.01 -10.90
C LYS A 207 3.87 1.75 -10.48
N ILE A 208 4.98 1.03 -10.33
CA ILE A 208 6.31 1.63 -10.07
C ILE A 208 6.90 2.31 -11.32
N ASN A 209 6.56 1.84 -12.52
CA ASN A 209 6.95 2.53 -13.76
C ASN A 209 6.23 3.87 -13.99
N LYS A 210 5.17 4.16 -13.22
CA LYS A 210 4.47 5.45 -13.25
C LYS A 210 5.04 6.49 -12.29
N PHE A 211 6.15 6.19 -11.61
CA PHE A 211 6.83 7.19 -10.81
C PHE A 211 7.42 8.24 -11.76
N ASP A 212 6.82 9.43 -11.71
CA ASP A 212 7.38 10.63 -12.30
C ASP A 212 8.43 11.27 -11.37
N GLY A 213 8.53 10.80 -10.13
CA GLY A 213 9.45 11.28 -9.09
C GLY A 213 10.79 10.55 -9.03
N ASP A 214 11.57 10.87 -8.01
CA ASP A 214 12.95 10.41 -7.83
C ASP A 214 13.03 9.05 -7.11
N CYS A 215 14.25 8.53 -6.93
CA CYS A 215 14.46 7.28 -6.19
C CYS A 215 14.06 7.39 -4.70
N GLY A 216 14.01 8.60 -4.12
CA GLY A 216 13.59 8.85 -2.75
C GLY A 216 12.15 8.40 -2.49
N ASP A 217 11.29 8.46 -3.51
CA ASP A 217 9.92 7.97 -3.40
C ASP A 217 9.84 6.44 -3.19
N LEU A 218 10.91 5.70 -3.50
CA LEU A 218 11.01 4.27 -3.21
C LEU A 218 11.41 3.99 -1.75
N GLU A 219 11.91 4.97 -1.00
CA GLU A 219 12.43 4.76 0.35
C GLU A 219 11.40 4.14 1.31
N PRO A 220 10.16 4.67 1.46
CA PRO A 220 9.19 4.09 2.39
C PRO A 220 8.84 2.65 2.00
N LEU A 221 8.74 2.41 0.69
CA LEU A 221 8.41 1.13 0.10
C LEU A 221 9.54 0.10 0.33
N LEU A 222 10.81 0.49 0.14
CA LEU A 222 11.97 -0.35 0.43
C LEU A 222 12.11 -0.62 1.93
N ARG A 223 11.92 0.39 2.79
CA ARG A 223 11.95 0.25 4.25
C ARG A 223 10.92 -0.78 4.72
N ALA A 224 9.68 -0.67 4.27
CA ALA A 224 8.63 -1.62 4.59
C ALA A 224 8.98 -3.03 4.06
N GLY A 225 9.51 -3.13 2.84
CA GLY A 225 9.98 -4.38 2.27
C GLY A 225 11.03 -5.07 3.13
N PHE A 226 12.12 -4.38 3.50
CA PHE A 226 13.16 -4.94 4.35
C PHE A 226 12.68 -5.25 5.78
N LYS A 227 11.75 -4.46 6.32
CA LYS A 227 11.13 -4.69 7.63
C LYS A 227 10.34 -6.00 7.66
N HIS A 228 9.49 -6.24 6.66
CA HIS A 228 8.56 -7.38 6.67
C HIS A 228 9.09 -8.63 5.97
N PHE A 229 9.98 -8.48 4.98
CA PHE A 229 10.47 -9.57 4.15
C PHE A 229 11.99 -9.60 4.03
N PRO A 230 12.75 -9.51 5.14
CA PRO A 230 14.22 -9.48 5.08
C PRO A 230 14.78 -10.72 4.36
N ASN A 231 14.21 -11.91 4.58
CA ASN A 231 14.73 -13.16 4.04
C ASN A 231 14.71 -13.30 2.51
N ILE A 232 14.00 -12.41 1.79
CA ILE A 232 13.92 -12.46 0.32
C ILE A 232 14.52 -11.22 -0.36
N GLY A 233 15.25 -10.37 0.36
CA GLY A 233 15.73 -9.10 -0.22
C GLY A 233 14.81 -7.92 0.01
N GLY A 234 13.85 -8.04 0.95
CA GLY A 234 12.71 -7.14 1.00
C GLY A 234 11.87 -7.26 -0.27
N ILE A 235 11.60 -6.12 -0.91
CA ILE A 235 10.91 -6.08 -2.20
C ILE A 235 11.87 -5.87 -3.38
N LEU A 236 13.17 -5.69 -3.12
CA LEU A 236 14.14 -5.18 -4.09
C LEU A 236 14.25 -6.06 -5.34
N PHE A 237 14.05 -7.36 -5.18
CA PHE A 237 14.16 -8.35 -6.25
C PHE A 237 12.80 -8.93 -6.70
N LEU A 238 11.68 -8.36 -6.24
CA LEU A 238 10.37 -8.74 -6.75
C LEU A 238 10.27 -8.37 -8.23
N ARG A 239 9.78 -9.30 -9.04
CA ARG A 239 9.69 -9.15 -10.49
C ARG A 239 8.29 -8.74 -10.92
N ASP A 240 8.22 -7.79 -11.85
CA ASP A 240 6.98 -7.44 -12.56
C ASP A 240 6.59 -8.54 -13.57
N SER A 241 5.42 -8.37 -14.22
CA SER A 241 4.98 -9.32 -15.26
C SER A 241 5.82 -9.30 -16.55
N ARG A 242 6.76 -8.37 -16.70
CA ARG A 242 7.80 -8.35 -17.75
C ARG A 242 9.14 -8.93 -17.27
N GLY A 243 9.24 -9.33 -16.00
CA GLY A 243 10.45 -9.87 -15.39
C GLY A 243 11.43 -8.85 -14.82
N ASN A 244 11.13 -7.54 -14.86
CA ASN A 244 12.01 -6.50 -14.27
C ASN A 244 11.88 -6.49 -12.76
N THR A 245 12.99 -6.34 -12.05
CA THR A 245 12.99 -6.19 -10.59
C THR A 245 12.75 -4.74 -10.17
N VAL A 246 12.34 -4.52 -8.91
CA VAL A 246 12.31 -3.15 -8.32
C VAL A 246 13.67 -2.48 -8.40
N LEU A 247 14.77 -3.24 -8.26
CA LEU A 247 16.13 -2.76 -8.47
C LEU A 247 16.38 -2.25 -9.90
N ASP A 248 15.92 -3.00 -10.92
CA ASP A 248 16.06 -2.58 -12.32
C ASP A 248 15.30 -1.28 -12.58
N LEU A 249 14.13 -1.12 -11.97
CA LEU A 249 13.34 0.12 -12.03
C LEU A 249 14.08 1.28 -11.36
N ALA A 250 14.64 1.07 -10.17
CA ALA A 250 15.43 2.09 -9.47
C ALA A 250 16.62 2.55 -10.32
N PHE A 251 17.34 1.64 -10.98
CA PHE A 251 18.43 2.02 -11.89
C PHE A 251 17.93 2.74 -13.15
N ALA A 252 16.77 2.37 -13.68
CA ALA A 252 16.19 3.06 -14.82
C ALA A 252 15.79 4.51 -14.46
N LEU A 253 15.25 4.73 -13.27
CA LEU A 253 14.95 6.07 -12.74
C LEU A 253 16.24 6.87 -12.58
N ASP A 254 17.24 6.34 -11.87
CA ASP A 254 18.54 6.99 -11.67
C ASP A 254 19.18 7.45 -13.00
N LEU A 255 19.16 6.58 -14.03
CA LEU A 255 19.64 6.92 -15.37
C LEU A 255 18.81 8.00 -16.07
N LYS A 256 17.48 8.02 -15.89
CA LYS A 256 16.59 9.03 -16.47
C LYS A 256 16.90 10.41 -15.90
N PHE A 257 17.16 10.52 -14.60
CA PHE A 257 17.42 11.80 -13.93
C PHE A 257 18.85 12.28 -14.10
N ALA A 258 19.85 11.39 -14.10
CA ALA A 258 21.24 11.76 -14.40
C ALA A 258 21.37 12.45 -15.78
N ARG A 259 20.55 12.05 -16.76
CA ARG A 259 20.51 12.69 -18.08
C ARG A 259 19.92 14.10 -18.07
N ASN A 260 19.11 14.42 -17.08
CA ASN A 260 18.44 15.72 -16.95
C ASN A 260 19.26 16.73 -16.13
N GLY A 261 20.47 16.38 -15.68
CA GLY A 261 21.36 17.31 -14.96
C GLY A 261 20.87 17.70 -13.57
N ALA A 262 20.07 16.86 -12.92
CA ALA A 262 19.61 17.09 -11.56
C ALA A 262 20.71 16.73 -10.54
N ASP A 263 21.33 17.74 -9.94
CA ASP A 263 22.44 17.60 -8.99
C ASP A 263 22.04 17.12 -7.58
N GLY A 264 20.75 16.83 -7.33
CA GLY A 264 20.18 16.53 -6.01
C GLY A 264 19.73 15.09 -5.77
N PHE A 265 20.13 14.14 -6.62
CA PHE A 265 19.52 12.81 -6.62
C PHE A 265 20.04 11.89 -5.49
N GLN A 266 19.13 11.32 -4.70
CA GLN A 266 19.46 10.19 -3.84
C GLN A 266 19.61 8.93 -4.71
N ASP A 267 20.86 8.58 -5.01
CA ASP A 267 21.22 7.27 -5.56
C ASP A 267 20.54 6.18 -4.71
N ILE A 268 19.95 5.17 -5.34
CA ILE A 268 19.35 4.01 -4.67
C ILE A 268 20.31 3.39 -3.63
N PHE A 269 21.62 3.46 -3.86
CA PHE A 269 22.61 3.01 -2.91
C PHE A 269 22.63 3.82 -1.62
N TYR A 270 22.37 5.13 -1.67
CA TYR A 270 22.25 5.96 -0.47
C TYR A 270 21.06 5.51 0.38
N ILE A 271 19.89 5.31 -0.24
CA ILE A 271 18.69 4.82 0.44
C ILE A 271 18.95 3.45 1.06
N LEU A 272 19.53 2.52 0.30
CA LEU A 272 19.87 1.20 0.82
C LEU A 272 20.92 1.26 1.95
N HIS A 273 21.85 2.21 1.91
CA HIS A 273 22.79 2.46 3.01
C HIS A 273 22.08 2.96 4.27
N GLU A 274 21.09 3.84 4.15
CA GLU A 274 20.29 4.33 5.29
C GLU A 274 19.36 3.25 5.86
N ILE A 275 18.92 2.30 5.04
CA ILE A 275 18.06 1.19 5.48
C ILE A 275 18.88 0.10 6.16
N LEU A 276 19.99 -0.30 5.54
CA LEU A 276 20.79 -1.43 6.01
C LEU A 276 21.87 -0.94 6.98
N GLY A 277 22.66 0.06 6.63
CA GLY A 277 23.75 0.55 7.48
C GLY A 277 24.91 -0.46 7.66
N PRO A 278 26.14 -0.02 7.96
CA PRO A 278 27.28 -0.93 8.15
C PRO A 278 27.17 -1.86 9.37
N SER A 279 26.30 -1.52 10.32
CA SER A 279 26.06 -2.31 11.53
C SER A 279 24.99 -3.39 11.35
N SER A 280 24.40 -3.51 10.15
CA SER A 280 23.40 -4.53 9.89
C SER A 280 24.05 -5.86 9.54
N ASP A 281 23.50 -6.92 10.12
CA ASP A 281 23.87 -8.30 9.78
C ASP A 281 23.14 -8.78 8.51
N TYR A 282 22.54 -7.87 7.75
CA TYR A 282 21.77 -8.21 6.56
C TYR A 282 22.67 -8.59 5.37
N PRO A 283 22.56 -9.82 4.84
CA PRO A 283 23.48 -10.35 3.84
C PRO A 283 23.15 -9.88 2.42
N ILE A 284 23.07 -8.57 2.17
CA ILE A 284 22.60 -8.00 0.88
C ILE A 284 23.33 -8.57 -0.34
N LEU A 285 24.64 -8.79 -0.26
CA LEU A 285 25.42 -9.36 -1.36
C LEU A 285 24.98 -10.79 -1.74
N HIS A 286 24.49 -11.58 -0.78
CA HIS A 286 23.98 -12.93 -1.04
C HIS A 286 22.70 -12.86 -1.86
N HIS A 287 21.81 -11.92 -1.50
CA HIS A 287 20.58 -11.67 -2.24
C HIS A 287 20.85 -11.16 -3.66
N VAL A 288 21.78 -10.20 -3.83
CA VAL A 288 22.15 -9.67 -5.15
C VAL A 288 22.77 -10.75 -6.02
N CYS A 289 23.69 -11.56 -5.48
CA CYS A 289 24.29 -12.67 -6.24
C CYS A 289 23.21 -13.63 -6.75
N THR A 290 22.23 -13.96 -5.91
CA THR A 290 21.21 -14.95 -6.25
C THR A 290 20.18 -14.39 -7.23
N ASN A 291 19.74 -13.14 -7.04
CA ASN A 291 18.56 -12.62 -7.71
C ASN A 291 18.84 -11.61 -8.83
N ALA A 292 20.00 -10.94 -8.79
CA ALA A 292 20.41 -9.92 -9.76
C ALA A 292 21.94 -9.94 -9.96
N PRO A 293 22.51 -11.07 -10.42
CA PRO A 293 23.96 -11.31 -10.45
C PRO A 293 24.72 -10.28 -11.30
N GLU A 294 24.09 -9.71 -12.32
CA GLU A 294 24.63 -8.64 -13.17
C GLU A 294 25.00 -7.36 -12.40
N HIS A 295 24.40 -7.13 -11.22
CA HIS A 295 24.65 -5.94 -10.40
C HIS A 295 25.63 -6.19 -9.24
N VAL A 296 26.16 -7.41 -9.08
CA VAL A 296 27.02 -7.79 -7.95
C VAL A 296 28.23 -6.88 -7.80
N HIS A 297 28.90 -6.54 -8.91
CA HIS A 297 30.08 -5.67 -8.84
C HIS A 297 29.75 -4.30 -8.25
N LYS A 298 28.63 -3.68 -8.69
CA LYS A 298 28.20 -2.38 -8.16
C LYS A 298 27.90 -2.50 -6.66
N PHE A 299 27.14 -3.51 -6.26
CA PHE A 299 26.82 -3.73 -4.85
C PHE A 299 28.05 -4.03 -3.99
N ALA A 300 29.01 -4.81 -4.48
CA ALA A 300 30.24 -5.12 -3.74
C ALA A 300 31.08 -3.87 -3.46
N THR A 301 31.08 -2.88 -4.35
CA THR A 301 31.79 -1.61 -4.11
C THR A 301 31.12 -0.73 -3.05
N LYS A 302 29.79 -0.80 -2.93
CA LYS A 302 28.99 0.01 -2.00
C LYS A 302 28.84 -0.67 -0.64
N PHE A 303 28.57 -1.96 -0.63
CA PHE A 303 28.34 -2.79 0.57
C PHE A 303 29.50 -3.74 0.83
N TRP A 304 30.74 -3.26 0.74
CA TRP A 304 31.94 -4.08 0.95
C TRP A 304 31.97 -4.75 2.35
N TRP A 305 31.37 -4.11 3.36
CA TRP A 305 31.22 -4.65 4.71
C TRP A 305 30.36 -5.93 4.76
N ALA A 306 29.41 -6.09 3.83
CA ALA A 306 28.51 -7.24 3.79
C ALA A 306 29.18 -8.52 3.24
N TYR A 307 30.43 -8.43 2.77
CA TYR A 307 31.15 -9.55 2.17
C TYR A 307 31.38 -10.72 3.14
N HIS A 308 31.58 -10.40 4.42
CA HIS A 308 31.86 -11.38 5.46
C HIS A 308 30.62 -11.90 6.18
N LEU A 309 29.45 -11.34 5.87
CA LEU A 309 28.19 -11.80 6.44
C LEU A 309 27.86 -13.20 5.92
N LYS A 310 26.96 -13.86 6.63
CA LYS A 310 26.44 -15.15 6.23
C LYS A 310 24.94 -15.03 5.95
N ASP A 311 24.44 -15.85 5.02
CA ASP A 311 23.00 -15.91 4.79
C ASP A 311 22.23 -16.60 5.94
N HIS A 312 20.91 -16.67 5.81
CA HIS A 312 20.04 -17.34 6.78
C HIS A 312 20.30 -18.85 6.93
N ASN A 313 21.03 -19.47 5.99
CA ASN A 313 21.49 -20.86 6.05
C ASN A 313 22.93 -20.98 6.58
N ASN A 314 23.50 -19.90 7.13
CA ASN A 314 24.87 -19.83 7.63
C ASN A 314 25.94 -20.06 6.53
N ARG A 315 25.59 -19.80 5.27
CA ARG A 315 26.50 -19.88 4.12
C ARG A 315 27.33 -18.61 4.00
N THR A 316 28.58 -18.75 3.58
CA THR A 316 29.36 -17.61 3.08
C THR A 316 28.85 -17.16 1.71
N LEU A 317 29.27 -15.98 1.26
CA LEU A 317 28.88 -15.45 -0.05
C LEU A 317 29.22 -16.41 -1.19
N HIS A 318 30.40 -17.03 -1.14
CA HIS A 318 30.80 -18.05 -2.11
C HIS A 318 29.90 -19.28 -2.09
N GLN A 319 29.57 -19.79 -0.89
CA GLN A 319 28.69 -20.94 -0.75
C GLN A 319 27.28 -20.65 -1.27
N ALA A 320 26.76 -19.45 -1.02
CA ALA A 320 25.46 -19.02 -1.55
C ALA A 320 25.46 -18.93 -3.09
N VAL A 321 26.51 -18.35 -3.69
CA VAL A 321 26.70 -18.28 -5.15
C VAL A 321 26.74 -19.67 -5.79
N LEU A 322 27.42 -20.63 -5.14
CA LEU A 322 27.48 -22.02 -5.59
C LEU A 322 26.12 -22.71 -5.47
N ALA A 323 25.43 -22.51 -4.35
CA ALA A 323 24.12 -23.09 -4.10
C ALA A 323 23.02 -22.53 -5.03
N ALA A 324 23.16 -21.29 -5.51
CA ALA A 324 22.26 -20.69 -6.48
C ALA A 324 22.40 -21.27 -7.90
N GLY A 325 23.45 -22.07 -8.15
CA GLY A 325 23.62 -22.87 -9.34
C GLY A 325 24.44 -22.22 -10.47
N PRO A 326 24.63 -22.95 -11.59
CA PRO A 326 25.65 -22.59 -12.60
C PRO A 326 25.45 -21.22 -13.27
N HIS A 327 24.22 -20.73 -13.39
CA HIS A 327 23.94 -19.45 -14.03
C HIS A 327 24.50 -18.28 -13.19
N VAL A 328 24.23 -18.27 -11.88
CA VAL A 328 24.77 -17.29 -10.92
C VAL A 328 26.29 -17.37 -10.86
N MET A 329 26.83 -18.59 -10.83
CA MET A 329 28.28 -18.81 -10.82
C MET A 329 28.96 -18.20 -12.04
N ASN A 330 28.43 -18.42 -13.23
CA ASN A 330 29.01 -17.90 -14.47
C ASN A 330 29.04 -16.37 -14.48
N ALA A 331 27.98 -15.73 -13.99
CA ALA A 331 27.91 -14.28 -13.83
C ALA A 331 28.88 -13.74 -12.75
N ASN A 332 29.32 -14.60 -11.81
CA ASN A 332 30.21 -14.28 -10.70
C ASN A 332 31.56 -15.01 -10.76
N SER A 333 32.05 -15.31 -11.96
CA SER A 333 33.25 -16.14 -12.16
C SER A 333 34.50 -15.62 -11.43
N LEU A 334 34.66 -14.31 -11.27
CA LEU A 334 35.77 -13.69 -10.53
C LEU A 334 35.70 -13.95 -9.03
N LEU A 335 34.51 -13.89 -8.44
CA LEU A 335 34.30 -14.20 -7.03
C LEU A 335 34.64 -15.67 -6.75
N PHE A 336 34.30 -16.56 -7.68
CA PHE A 336 34.68 -17.96 -7.59
C PHE A 336 36.19 -18.17 -7.77
N ALA A 337 36.80 -17.48 -8.73
CA ALA A 337 38.24 -17.59 -8.97
C ALA A 337 39.07 -17.22 -7.72
N SER A 338 38.52 -16.37 -6.85
CA SER A 338 39.11 -15.92 -5.59
C SER A 338 38.93 -16.87 -4.40
N LEU A 339 38.29 -18.03 -4.57
CA LEU A 339 38.17 -19.03 -3.50
C LEU A 339 39.55 -19.50 -3.03
N THR A 340 39.76 -19.45 -1.71
CA THR A 340 40.95 -20.02 -1.08
C THR A 340 40.83 -21.53 -0.95
N ASP A 341 41.97 -22.20 -0.78
CA ASP A 341 42.06 -23.64 -0.54
C ASP A 341 41.22 -24.09 0.68
N ASP A 342 41.19 -23.30 1.75
CA ASP A 342 40.36 -23.60 2.93
C ASP A 342 38.86 -23.46 2.64
N GLN A 343 38.48 -22.47 1.84
CA GLN A 343 37.08 -22.30 1.41
C GLN A 343 36.65 -23.44 0.49
N LEU A 344 37.53 -23.94 -0.38
CA LEU A 344 37.28 -25.13 -1.21
C LEU A 344 37.07 -26.40 -0.39
N LEU A 345 37.66 -26.46 0.81
CA LEU A 345 37.50 -27.55 1.77
C LEU A 345 36.33 -27.34 2.74
N THR A 346 35.65 -26.20 2.70
CA THR A 346 34.54 -25.91 3.61
C THR A 346 33.22 -26.39 2.99
N ARG A 347 32.63 -27.44 3.58
CA ARG A 347 31.34 -27.99 3.14
C ARG A 347 30.21 -26.97 3.33
N ASP A 348 29.28 -26.96 2.39
CA ASP A 348 28.04 -26.20 2.51
C ASP A 348 27.24 -26.68 3.74
N PRO A 349 26.83 -25.78 4.65
CA PRO A 349 26.17 -26.17 5.89
C PRO A 349 24.83 -26.89 5.71
N LEU A 350 24.15 -26.70 4.57
CA LEU A 350 22.84 -27.29 4.30
C LEU A 350 22.93 -28.58 3.49
N THR A 351 23.68 -28.56 2.39
CA THR A 351 23.79 -29.72 1.47
C THR A 351 24.92 -30.68 1.86
N THR A 352 25.82 -30.27 2.75
CA THR A 352 27.05 -30.99 3.14
C THR A 352 28.04 -31.21 1.99
N LEU A 353 27.76 -30.68 0.79
CA LEU A 353 28.61 -30.81 -0.37
C LEU A 353 29.80 -29.86 -0.28
N TYR A 354 30.95 -30.32 -0.77
CA TYR A 354 32.05 -29.41 -1.07
C TYR A 354 31.70 -28.50 -2.26
N PRO A 355 32.31 -27.30 -2.36
CA PRO A 355 32.16 -26.41 -3.50
C PRO A 355 32.26 -27.09 -4.86
N PHE A 356 33.26 -27.95 -5.07
CA PHE A 356 33.44 -28.65 -6.34
C PHE A 356 32.35 -29.68 -6.64
N ALA A 357 31.84 -30.35 -5.62
CA ALA A 357 30.72 -31.27 -5.75
C ALA A 357 29.42 -30.51 -6.04
N ALA A 358 29.15 -29.41 -5.35
CA ALA A 358 28.00 -28.56 -5.62
C ALA A 358 27.97 -28.05 -7.06
N MET A 359 29.14 -27.70 -7.63
CA MET A 359 29.27 -27.33 -9.04
C MET A 359 28.94 -28.47 -10.00
N ALA A 360 29.38 -29.69 -9.69
CA ALA A 360 29.23 -30.84 -10.58
C ALA A 360 27.78 -31.33 -10.69
N VAL A 361 26.91 -30.96 -9.74
CA VAL A 361 25.50 -31.41 -9.69
C VAL A 361 24.59 -30.62 -10.65
N GLY A 362 25.03 -29.49 -11.20
CA GLY A 362 24.21 -28.66 -12.11
C GLY A 362 24.19 -29.14 -13.57
N GLU A 363 23.04 -29.02 -14.25
CA GLU A 363 22.83 -29.37 -15.67
C GLU A 363 23.77 -28.63 -16.64
N HIS A 364 24.39 -27.54 -16.18
CA HIS A 364 25.35 -26.73 -16.95
C HIS A 364 26.74 -26.65 -16.30
N ALA A 365 27.12 -27.69 -15.56
CA ALA A 365 28.43 -27.78 -14.92
C ALA A 365 29.57 -27.73 -15.95
N LYS A 366 30.45 -26.73 -15.84
CA LYS A 366 31.70 -26.68 -16.60
C LYS A 366 32.75 -27.58 -15.95
N LEU A 367 32.63 -28.89 -16.17
CA LEU A 367 33.51 -29.89 -15.56
C LEU A 367 35.01 -29.62 -15.78
N GLY A 368 35.39 -28.94 -16.86
CA GLY A 368 36.77 -28.50 -17.11
C GLY A 368 37.30 -27.54 -16.03
N ASP A 369 36.52 -26.53 -15.65
CA ASP A 369 36.91 -25.57 -14.61
C ASP A 369 37.03 -26.27 -13.24
N ILE A 370 36.14 -27.23 -12.97
CA ILE A 370 36.17 -28.06 -11.76
C ILE A 370 37.45 -28.91 -11.75
N PHE A 371 37.75 -29.59 -12.85
CA PHE A 371 38.92 -30.44 -13.00
C PHE A 371 40.24 -29.66 -12.85
N ASP A 372 40.34 -28.50 -13.48
CA ASP A 372 41.51 -27.62 -13.37
C ASP A 372 41.73 -27.14 -11.94
N ARG A 373 40.66 -26.92 -11.18
CA ARG A 373 40.75 -26.55 -9.76
C ARG A 373 41.15 -27.75 -8.89
N LEU A 374 40.53 -28.92 -9.08
CA LEU A 374 40.90 -30.15 -8.38
C LEU A 374 42.36 -30.55 -8.62
N ARG A 375 42.88 -30.31 -9.82
CA ARG A 375 44.28 -30.57 -10.16
C ARG A 375 45.26 -29.71 -9.36
N ARG A 376 44.88 -28.48 -9.00
CA ARG A 376 45.71 -27.59 -8.17
C ARG A 376 45.78 -28.07 -6.72
N GLN A 377 44.78 -28.81 -6.26
CA GLN A 377 44.70 -29.29 -4.88
C GLN A 377 44.14 -30.72 -4.79
N PRO A 378 44.93 -31.73 -5.20
CA PRO A 378 44.46 -33.12 -5.27
C PRO A 378 44.04 -33.69 -3.90
N SER A 379 44.63 -33.19 -2.82
CA SER A 379 44.39 -33.63 -1.44
C SER A 379 42.94 -33.44 -0.98
N VAL A 380 42.15 -32.62 -1.68
CA VAL A 380 40.71 -32.48 -1.46
C VAL A 380 39.98 -33.80 -1.74
N LEU A 381 40.45 -34.59 -2.72
CA LEU A 381 39.87 -35.90 -3.07
C LEU A 381 40.30 -37.03 -2.13
N GLU A 382 41.33 -36.80 -1.30
CA GLU A 382 41.91 -37.80 -0.40
C GLU A 382 41.29 -37.77 1.01
N ARG A 383 40.39 -36.82 1.28
CA ARG A 383 39.82 -36.54 2.61
C ARG A 383 38.42 -37.09 2.86
N ASP A 384 37.88 -37.89 1.93
CA ASP A 384 36.57 -38.56 2.06
C ASP A 384 36.70 -40.04 2.48
#